data_AF-G9A8J6-F1
#
_entry.id   AF-G9A8J6-F1
#
_cell.length_a   1.000
_cell.length_b   1.000
_cell.length_c   1.000
_cell.angle_alpha   90.00
_cell.angle_beta   90.00
_cell.angle_gamma   90.00
#
_symmetry.space_group_name_H-M   'P 1'
#
loop_
_entity.id
_entity.type
_entity.pdbx_description
1 polymer ?
#
loop_
_entity_poly.entity_id
_entity_poly.type
_entity_poly.pdbx_seq_one_letter_code
_entity_poly.pdbx_strand_id
1 'polypeptide(L)' 'MYLSVLAIILGQGLLFGDWRLVAYGAAFWTICHLFVIAYEEPTLHHAFSAEYEAYQRNVPRWLPRLTPWRKG' A
#
# COMPACT_ATOMS: atom_id res chain seq x y z
N MET A 1 5.19 3.43 -3.26
CA MET A 1 6.36 2.51 -3.15
C MET A 1 5.92 1.04 -3.06
N TYR A 2 5.18 0.65 -2.01
CA TYR A 2 4.84 -0.77 -1.75
C TYR A 2 4.16 -1.51 -2.91
N LEU A 3 3.16 -0.89 -3.55
CA LEU A 3 2.46 -1.49 -4.71
C LEU A 3 3.40 -1.77 -5.89
N SER A 4 4.35 -0.87 -6.16
CA SER A 4 5.32 -1.04 -7.24
C SER A 4 6.24 -2.24 -6.97
N VAL A 5 6.74 -2.35 -5.74
CA VAL A 5 7.58 -3.49 -5.32
C VAL A 5 6.80 -4.80 -5.39
N LEU A 6 5.55 -4.81 -4.90
CA LEU A 6 4.68 -5.97 -4.99
C LEU A 6 4.42 -6.39 -6.44
N ALA A 7 4.11 -5.44 -7.33
CA ALA A 7 3.88 -5.72 -8.73
C ALA A 7 5.11 -6.29 -9.43
N ILE A 8 6.32 -5.82 -9.07
CA ILE A 8 7.58 -6.37 -9.58
C ILE A 8 7.76 -7.82 -9.13
N ILE A 9 7.59 -8.11 -7.83
CA ILE A 9 7.72 -9.48 -7.28
C ILE A 9 6.72 -10.44 -7.95
N LEU A 10 5.46 -10.02 -8.09
CA LEU A 10 4.44 -10.82 -8.75
C LEU A 10 4.75 -11.01 -10.24
N GLY A 11 5.23 -9.96 -10.92
CA GLY A 11 5.68 -10.04 -12.31
C GLY A 11 6.82 -11.05 -12.49
N GLN A 12 7.79 -11.06 -11.58
CA GLN A 12 8.86 -12.07 -11.56
C GLN A 12 8.28 -13.48 -11.37
N GLY A 13 7.38 -13.67 -10.40
CA GLY A 13 6.71 -14.96 -10.18
C GLY A 13 5.97 -15.48 -11.40
N LEU A 14 5.26 -14.60 -12.11
CA LEU A 14 4.57 -14.95 -13.35
C LEU A 14 5.52 -15.26 -14.51
N LEU A 15 6.57 -14.46 -14.69
CA LEU A 15 7.55 -14.65 -15.78
C LEU A 15 8.36 -15.94 -15.61
N PHE A 16 8.71 -16.30 -14.39
CA PHE A 16 9.47 -17.51 -14.08
C PHE A 16 8.60 -18.72 -13.76
N GLY A 17 7.28 -18.55 -13.68
CA GLY A 17 6.33 -19.61 -13.29
C GLY A 17 6.56 -20.16 -11.88
N ASP A 18 7.17 -19.37 -10.99
CA ASP A 18 7.55 -19.80 -9.64
C ASP A 18 6.52 -19.33 -8.60
N TRP A 19 5.75 -20.29 -8.08
CA TRP A 19 4.75 -20.03 -7.05
C TRP A 19 5.35 -19.50 -5.74
N ARG A 20 6.64 -19.77 -5.46
CA ARG A 20 7.33 -19.30 -4.25
C ARG A 20 7.45 -17.77 -4.24
N LEU A 21 7.62 -17.16 -5.42
CA LEU A 21 7.66 -15.71 -5.56
C LEU A 21 6.29 -15.08 -5.30
N VAL A 22 5.21 -15.76 -5.69
CA VAL A 22 3.85 -15.32 -5.36
C VAL A 22 3.60 -15.39 -3.86
N ALA A 23 3.99 -16.49 -3.20
CA ALA A 23 3.90 -16.62 -1.75
C ALA A 23 4.76 -15.56 -1.02
N TYR A 24 5.97 -15.30 -1.52
CA TYR A 24 6.83 -14.24 -1.02
C TYR A 24 6.19 -12.85 -1.18
N GLY A 25 5.59 -12.56 -2.34
CA GLY A 25 4.85 -11.31 -2.57
C GLY A 25 3.68 -11.14 -1.60
N ALA A 26 2.93 -12.20 -1.31
CA ALA A 26 1.85 -12.17 -0.33
C ALA A 26 2.35 -11.92 1.11
N ALA A 27 3.46 -12.55 1.50
CA ALA A 27 4.10 -12.33 2.78
C ALA A 27 4.60 -10.87 2.90
N PHE A 28 5.29 -10.37 1.87
CA PHE A 28 5.73 -8.98 1.79
C PHE A 28 4.56 -7.99 1.92
N TRP A 29 3.48 -8.21 1.16
CA TRP A 29 2.28 -7.37 1.25
C TRP A 29 1.68 -7.37 2.65
N THR A 30 1.61 -8.53 3.30
CA THR A 30 1.08 -8.65 4.67
C THR A 30 1.92 -7.86 5.66
N ILE A 31 3.25 -7.97 5.59
CA ILE A 31 4.16 -7.21 6.46
C ILE A 31 4.01 -5.70 6.23
N CYS A 32 3.99 -5.25 4.97
CA CYS A 32 3.75 -3.85 4.64
C CYS A 32 2.38 -3.38 5.13
N HIS A 33 1.35 -4.21 5.01
CA HIS A 33 0.00 -3.89 5.49
C HIS A 33 -0.04 -3.66 7.00
N LEU A 34 0.60 -4.56 7.75
CA LEU A 34 0.72 -4.41 9.20
C LEU A 34 1.54 -3.18 9.57
N PHE A 35 2.66 -2.92 8.88
CA PHE A 35 3.50 -1.75 9.12
C PHE A 35 2.76 -0.43 8.86
N VAL A 36 2.01 -0.35 7.76
CA VAL A 36 1.21 0.85 7.44
C VAL A 36 0.21 1.13 8.56
N ILE A 37 -0.59 0.13 8.95
CA ILE A 37 -1.65 0.32 9.97
C ILE A 37 -1.07 0.56 11.37
N ALA A 38 0.00 -0.15 11.75
CA ALA A 38 0.53 -0.09 13.11
C ALA A 38 1.50 1.08 13.34
N TYR A 39 2.15 1.59 12.29
CA TYR A 39 3.22 2.58 12.42
C TYR A 39 2.99 3.82 11.56
N GLU A 40 2.85 3.68 10.24
CA GLU A 40 2.76 4.85 9.37
C GLU A 40 1.49 5.67 9.64
N GLU A 41 0.32 5.03 9.69
CA GLU A 41 -0.94 5.75 9.87
C GLU A 41 -1.05 6.44 11.24
N PRO A 42 -0.73 5.79 12.38
CA PRO A 42 -0.69 6.48 13.67
C PRO A 42 0.29 7.66 13.66
N THR A 43 1.48 7.47 13.11
CA THR A 43 2.51 8.52 13.05
C THR A 43 2.04 9.72 12.21
N LEU A 44 1.42 9.46 11.06
CA LEU A 44 0.86 10.49 10.19
C LEU A 44 -0.37 11.18 10.80
N HIS A 45 -1.22 10.44 11.52
CA HIS A 45 -2.31 11.00 12.31
C HIS A 45 -1.80 11.96 13.38
N HIS A 46 -0.74 11.60 14.09
CA HIS A 46 -0.14 12.47 15.09
C HIS A 46 0.52 13.72 14.49
N ALA A 47 1.15 13.59 13.31
CA ALA A 47 1.86 14.71 12.68
C ALA A 47 0.93 15.69 11.94
N PHE A 48 -0.15 15.21 11.33
CA PHE A 48 -0.98 15.99 10.40
C PHE A 48 -2.49 16.04 10.77
N SER A 49 -2.91 15.33 11.82
CA SER A 49 -4.25 15.39 12.43
C SER A 49 -5.39 15.51 11.41
N ALA A 50 -6.15 16.61 11.42
CA ALA A 50 -7.34 16.83 10.59
C ALA A 50 -7.08 16.74 9.08
N GLU A 51 -5.88 17.11 8.61
CA GLU A 51 -5.53 17.02 7.19
C GLU A 51 -5.36 15.55 6.76
N TYR A 52 -4.83 14.72 7.65
CA TYR A 52 -4.63 13.31 7.39
C TYR A 52 -5.93 12.53 7.45
N GLU A 53 -6.87 12.87 8.34
CA GLU A 53 -8.23 12.32 8.29
C GLU A 53 -8.93 12.59 6.95
N ALA A 54 -8.86 13.83 6.47
CA ALA A 54 -9.43 14.20 5.17
C ALA A 54 -8.75 13.43 4.03
N TYR A 55 -7.43 13.24 4.09
CA TYR A 55 -6.68 12.43 3.14
C TYR A 55 -7.10 10.95 3.17
N GLN A 56 -7.17 10.32 4.34
CA GLN A 56 -7.54 8.91 4.49
C GLN A 56 -8.95 8.61 3.98
N ARG A 57 -9.91 9.53 4.19
CA ARG A 57 -11.27 9.38 3.65
C ARG A 57 -11.32 9.42 2.12
N ASN A 58 -10.35 10.09 1.49
CA ASN A 58 -10.34 10.32 0.05
C ASN A 58 -9.34 9.45 -0.72
N VAL A 59 -8.36 8.84 -0.05
CA VAL A 59 -7.32 8.04 -0.70
C VAL A 59 -7.31 6.62 -0.12
N PRO A 60 -7.81 5.62 -0.87
CA PRO A 60 -7.74 4.22 -0.46
C PRO A 60 -6.28 3.76 -0.35
N ARG A 61 -6.00 2.93 0.66
CA ARG A 61 -4.62 2.48 1.00
C ARG A 61 -3.90 1.74 -0.14
N TRP A 62 -4.61 0.83 -0.82
CA TRP A 62 -4.00 -0.12 -1.76
C TRP A 62 -4.52 -0.02 -3.19
N LEU A 63 -5.79 0.37 -3.37
CA LEU A 63 -6.37 0.51 -4.69
C LEU A 63 -6.18 1.96 -5.16
N PRO A 64 -5.36 2.22 -6.18
CA PRO A 64 -5.18 3.57 -6.69
C PRO A 64 -6.51 4.06 -7.28
N ARG A 65 -6.88 5.31 -6.98
CA ARG A 65 -8.00 5.95 -7.65
C ARG A 65 -7.60 6.26 -9.09
N LEU A 66 -8.48 5.94 -10.03
CA LEU A 66 -8.33 6.31 -11.44
C LEU A 66 -8.54 7.82 -11.67
N THR A 67 -9.24 8.49 -10.74
CA THR A 67 -9.48 9.93 -10.76
C THR A 67 -8.77 10.60 -9.57
N PRO A 68 -8.07 11.73 -9.80
CA PRO A 68 -7.39 12.45 -8.74
C PRO A 68 -8.40 13.02 -7.74
N TRP A 69 -8.04 12.99 -6.46
CA TRP A 69 -8.77 13.74 -5.45
C TRP A 69 -8.50 15.24 -5.65
N ARG A 70 -9.57 16.04 -5.70
CA ARG A 70 -9.49 17.51 -5.66
C ARG A 70 -10.00 17.95 -4.29
N LYS A 71 -9.14 18.65 -3.55
CA LYS A 71 -9.51 19.32 -2.29
C LYS A 71 -10.43 20.48 -2.69
N GLY A 72 -11.71 20.40 -2.29
CA GLY A 72 -12.70 21.45 -2.49
C GLY A 72 -12.53 22.56 -1.48
#